data_AF-A0A3D2NIW8-F1
#
_entry.id   AF-A0A3D2NIW8-F1
#
_cell.length_a   1.000
_cell.length_b   1.000
_cell.length_c   1.000
_cell.angle_alpha   90.00
_cell.angle_beta   90.00
_cell.angle_gamma   90.00
#
_symmetry.space_group_name_H-M   'P 1'
#
loop_
_entity.id
_entity.type
_entity.pdbx_description
1 polymer ?
#
loop_
_entity_poly.entity_id
_entity_poly.type
_entity_poly.pdbx_seq_one_letter_code
_entity_poly.pdbx_strand_id
1 'polypeptide(L)'
;RHEPLEPFRERQNGGELDASRERLAAWARTASKAIGAPWPDMPDGIADRDADVWESLIAIAEAAGGDWPKAARSAALVLVRDAHERPASLGIRLLGDVRRILDRLGVDRVRSIELLHELIGLEDGPWGDLGGKGAIDSRFLGRTFDGYGIPAAHAIRFGPSIGVAKGWHRVDFADPWDRYLPEQPSPTVLTDKKSTKKEKK
;
A
#
# COMPACT_ATOMS: atom_id res chain seq x y z
N ARG A 1 21.05 -18.76 -12.49
CA ARG A 1 22.37 -18.73 -13.16
C ARG A 1 22.61 -17.29 -13.57
N HIS A 2 23.75 -16.69 -13.22
CA HIS A 2 24.12 -15.39 -13.78
C HIS A 2 24.77 -15.64 -15.14
N GLU A 3 24.08 -15.27 -16.19
CA GLU A 3 24.68 -15.17 -17.53
C GLU A 3 25.63 -13.96 -17.50
N PRO A 4 26.92 -14.13 -17.85
CA PRO A 4 27.84 -13.00 -17.90
C PRO A 4 27.38 -12.04 -19.01
N LEU A 5 26.96 -10.84 -18.62
CA LEU A 5 26.51 -9.80 -19.55
C LEU A 5 27.73 -9.01 -20.04
N GLU A 6 27.87 -8.90 -21.36
CA GLU A 6 28.91 -8.03 -21.93
C GLU A 6 28.61 -6.55 -21.64
N PRO A 7 29.65 -5.71 -21.43
CA PRO A 7 29.45 -4.28 -21.21
C PRO A 7 28.81 -3.60 -22.41
N PHE A 8 27.69 -2.91 -22.20
CA PHE A 8 27.01 -2.14 -23.24
C PHE A 8 27.89 -1.00 -23.78
N ARG A 9 28.00 -0.91 -25.11
CA ARG A 9 28.69 0.17 -25.84
C ARG A 9 27.78 0.68 -26.96
N GLU A 10 27.30 1.92 -26.86
CA GLU A 10 26.39 2.53 -27.83
C GLU A 10 26.88 2.44 -29.29
N ARG A 11 28.19 2.63 -29.54
CA ARG A 11 28.77 2.51 -30.89
C ARG A 11 28.71 1.10 -31.49
N GLN A 12 28.67 0.07 -30.65
CA GLN A 12 28.71 -1.34 -31.07
C GLN A 12 27.32 -1.98 -31.00
N ASN A 13 26.56 -1.67 -29.94
CA ASN A 13 25.26 -2.28 -29.64
C ASN A 13 24.07 -1.37 -29.99
N GLY A 14 24.30 -0.08 -30.28
CA GLY A 14 23.23 0.90 -30.52
C GLY A 14 22.33 0.51 -31.68
N GLY A 15 22.91 0.09 -32.81
CA GLY A 15 22.13 -0.36 -33.96
C GLY A 15 21.24 -1.58 -33.67
N GLU A 16 21.73 -2.52 -32.87
CA GLU A 16 20.95 -3.70 -32.45
C GLU A 16 19.82 -3.32 -31.47
N LEU A 17 20.09 -2.38 -30.55
CA LEU A 17 19.06 -1.83 -29.68
C LEU A 17 18.00 -1.04 -30.43
N ASP A 18 18.39 -0.24 -31.43
CA ASP A 18 17.45 0.53 -32.24
C ASP A 18 16.56 -0.40 -33.05
N ALA A 19 17.12 -1.44 -33.67
CA ALA A 19 16.34 -2.47 -34.33
C ALA A 19 15.38 -3.18 -33.36
N SER A 20 15.83 -3.48 -32.13
CA SER A 20 14.98 -4.08 -31.10
C SER A 20 13.87 -3.13 -30.64
N ARG A 21 14.17 -1.85 -30.47
CA ARG A 21 13.22 -0.78 -30.15
C ARG A 21 12.16 -0.65 -31.24
N GLU A 22 12.56 -0.60 -32.50
CA GLU A 22 11.64 -0.51 -33.64
C GLU A 22 10.71 -1.72 -33.70
N ARG A 23 11.26 -2.92 -33.50
CA ARG A 23 10.48 -4.17 -33.43
C ARG A 23 9.48 -4.15 -32.27
N LEU A 24 9.90 -3.74 -31.08
CA LEU A 24 9.01 -3.62 -29.92
C LEU A 24 7.93 -2.56 -30.14
N ALA A 25 8.27 -1.41 -30.72
CA ALA A 25 7.31 -0.35 -31.03
C ALA A 25 6.29 -0.78 -32.10
N ALA A 26 6.75 -1.49 -33.14
CA ALA A 26 5.87 -2.06 -34.16
C ALA A 26 4.95 -3.14 -33.58
N TRP A 27 5.48 -4.00 -32.71
CA TRP A 27 4.69 -4.98 -31.98
C TRP A 27 3.66 -4.30 -31.09
N ALA A 28 4.03 -3.31 -30.28
CA ALA A 28 3.11 -2.62 -29.36
C ALA A 28 1.97 -1.91 -30.10
N ARG A 29 2.23 -1.28 -31.25
CA ARG A 29 1.18 -0.71 -32.12
C ARG A 29 0.21 -1.75 -32.67
N THR A 30 0.65 -2.99 -32.80
CA THR A 30 -0.18 -4.11 -33.27
C THR A 30 -0.93 -4.75 -32.11
N ALA A 31 -0.22 -5.06 -31.01
CA ALA A 31 -0.76 -5.66 -29.81
C ALA A 31 -1.81 -4.77 -29.13
N SER A 32 -1.62 -3.45 -29.10
CA SER A 32 -2.61 -2.49 -28.57
C SER A 32 -3.97 -2.53 -29.27
N LYS A 33 -4.06 -3.09 -30.48
CA LYS A 33 -5.35 -3.32 -31.16
C LYS A 33 -6.08 -4.57 -30.66
N ALA A 34 -5.34 -5.50 -30.07
CA ALA A 34 -5.85 -6.77 -29.54
C ALA A 34 -6.05 -6.71 -28.00
N ILE A 35 -5.24 -5.92 -27.30
CA ILE A 35 -5.33 -5.70 -25.85
C ILE A 35 -6.50 -4.73 -25.59
N GLY A 36 -7.55 -5.22 -24.93
CA GLY A 36 -8.71 -4.43 -24.50
C GLY A 36 -10.09 -4.91 -24.99
N ALA A 37 -10.18 -5.97 -25.81
CA ALA A 37 -11.47 -6.47 -26.31
C ALA A 37 -12.07 -7.63 -25.48
N PRO A 38 -11.28 -8.60 -24.98
CA PRO A 38 -11.70 -9.51 -23.91
C PRO A 38 -10.93 -9.23 -22.61
N TRP A 39 -11.64 -9.35 -21.49
CA TRP A 39 -11.04 -9.41 -20.15
C TRP A 39 -10.15 -10.67 -20.04
N PRO A 40 -8.90 -10.56 -19.57
CA PRO A 40 -8.02 -11.72 -19.45
C PRO A 40 -8.50 -12.69 -18.36
N ASP A 41 -8.22 -13.98 -18.53
CA ASP A 41 -8.55 -14.98 -17.52
C ASP A 41 -7.69 -14.76 -16.26
N MET A 42 -8.31 -14.24 -15.20
CA MET A 42 -7.65 -13.91 -13.95
C MET A 42 -7.32 -15.18 -13.15
N PRO A 43 -6.18 -15.22 -12.43
CA PRO A 43 -5.89 -16.31 -11.51
C PRO A 43 -6.91 -16.40 -10.38
N ASP A 44 -7.19 -17.64 -9.96
CA ASP A 44 -8.00 -17.90 -8.76
C ASP A 44 -7.44 -17.14 -7.54
N GLY A 45 -8.27 -16.29 -6.93
CA GLY A 45 -7.88 -15.47 -5.77
C GLY A 45 -7.38 -14.06 -6.08
N ILE A 46 -7.37 -13.64 -7.35
CA ILE A 46 -7.09 -12.26 -7.77
C ILE A 46 -8.39 -11.67 -8.34
N ALA A 47 -9.03 -10.77 -7.57
CA ALA A 47 -10.35 -10.20 -7.88
C ALA A 47 -10.41 -8.70 -7.53
N ASP A 48 -11.50 -8.03 -7.90
CA ASP A 48 -11.79 -6.63 -7.59
C ASP A 48 -10.61 -5.69 -7.90
N ARG A 49 -10.18 -4.88 -6.93
CA ARG A 49 -9.11 -3.89 -7.10
C ARG A 49 -7.78 -4.52 -7.49
N ASP A 50 -7.50 -5.73 -7.03
CA ASP A 50 -6.29 -6.44 -7.46
C ASP A 50 -6.41 -6.90 -8.90
N ALA A 51 -7.60 -7.33 -9.32
CA ALA A 51 -7.84 -7.61 -10.72
C ALA A 51 -7.73 -6.36 -11.59
N ASP A 52 -8.30 -5.23 -11.18
CA ASP A 52 -8.16 -3.94 -11.90
C ASP A 52 -6.68 -3.54 -12.08
N VAL A 53 -5.85 -3.79 -11.07
CA VAL A 53 -4.40 -3.50 -11.11
C VAL A 53 -3.66 -4.48 -12.02
N TRP A 54 -4.00 -5.77 -11.94
CA TRP A 54 -3.28 -6.83 -12.65
C TRP A 54 -3.79 -7.10 -14.07
N GLU A 55 -5.00 -6.65 -14.42
CA GLU A 55 -5.65 -6.88 -15.71
C GLU A 55 -4.73 -6.48 -16.86
N SER A 56 -4.26 -5.22 -16.86
CA SER A 56 -3.41 -4.70 -17.92
C SER A 56 -2.09 -5.46 -18.08
N LEU A 57 -1.50 -5.92 -16.96
CA LEU A 57 -0.26 -6.67 -16.95
C LEU A 57 -0.45 -8.08 -17.51
N ILE A 58 -1.56 -8.73 -17.17
CA ILE A 58 -1.88 -10.07 -17.67
C ILE A 58 -2.25 -10.00 -19.16
N ALA A 59 -3.01 -8.99 -19.59
CA ALA A 59 -3.35 -8.80 -21.00
C ALA A 59 -2.11 -8.57 -21.89
N ILE A 60 -1.14 -7.80 -21.42
CA ILE A 60 0.15 -7.63 -22.12
C ILE A 60 0.92 -8.96 -22.17
N ALA A 61 0.91 -9.73 -21.09
CA ALA A 61 1.58 -11.02 -21.03
C ALA A 61 0.96 -12.05 -21.98
N GLU A 62 -0.37 -12.04 -22.12
CA GLU A 62 -1.10 -12.85 -23.12
C GLU A 62 -0.74 -12.46 -24.55
N ALA A 63 -0.73 -11.16 -24.86
CA ALA A 63 -0.34 -10.66 -26.17
C ALA A 63 1.13 -10.99 -26.51
N ALA A 64 2.01 -11.05 -25.50
CA ALA A 64 3.41 -11.44 -25.66
C ALA A 64 3.57 -12.96 -25.92
N GLY A 65 2.66 -13.79 -25.38
CA GLY A 65 2.67 -15.24 -25.55
C GLY A 65 3.87 -15.93 -24.88
N GLY A 66 4.11 -17.19 -25.26
CA GLY A 66 5.17 -18.01 -24.65
C GLY A 66 4.90 -18.26 -23.15
N ASP A 67 5.92 -18.09 -22.31
CA ASP A 67 5.83 -18.29 -20.86
C ASP A 67 5.31 -17.07 -20.09
N TRP A 68 5.22 -15.91 -20.72
CA TRP A 68 4.80 -14.66 -20.09
C TRP A 68 3.43 -14.73 -19.42
N PRO A 69 2.37 -15.32 -20.03
CA PRO A 69 1.06 -15.42 -19.40
C PRO A 69 1.09 -16.21 -18.09
N LYS A 70 1.93 -17.25 -18.01
CA LYS A 70 2.09 -18.08 -16.80
C LYS A 70 2.89 -17.34 -15.73
N ALA A 71 3.95 -16.65 -16.14
CA ALA A 71 4.80 -15.87 -15.24
C ALA A 71 4.01 -14.72 -14.57
N ALA A 72 3.23 -13.96 -15.34
CA ALA A 72 2.41 -12.86 -14.84
C ALA A 72 1.38 -13.33 -13.81
N ARG A 73 0.66 -14.43 -14.10
CA ARG A 73 -0.32 -15.03 -13.19
C ARG A 73 0.32 -15.52 -11.88
N SER A 74 1.49 -16.15 -11.98
CA SER A 74 2.25 -16.61 -10.81
C SER A 74 2.71 -15.44 -9.94
N ALA A 75 3.16 -14.35 -10.58
CA ALA A 75 3.56 -13.13 -9.88
C ALA A 75 2.38 -12.46 -9.18
N ALA A 76 1.23 -12.33 -9.84
CA ALA A 76 0.01 -11.78 -9.25
C ALA A 76 -0.39 -12.52 -7.96
N LEU A 77 -0.43 -13.86 -8.02
CA LEU A 77 -0.75 -14.71 -6.86
C LEU A 77 0.19 -14.48 -5.67
N VAL A 78 1.49 -14.35 -5.90
CA VAL A 78 2.47 -14.14 -4.82
C VAL A 78 2.38 -12.74 -4.25
N LEU A 79 2.31 -11.72 -5.12
CA LEU A 79 2.38 -10.32 -4.71
C LEU A 79 1.08 -9.84 -4.05
N VAL A 80 -0.08 -10.29 -4.56
CA VAL A 80 -1.37 -9.99 -3.93
C VAL A 80 -1.50 -10.73 -2.60
N ARG A 81 -1.00 -11.96 -2.49
CA ARG A 81 -0.97 -12.66 -1.19
C ARG A 81 -0.10 -11.92 -0.15
N ASP A 82 1.11 -11.48 -0.51
CA ASP A 82 1.96 -10.70 0.42
C ASP A 82 1.33 -9.33 0.77
N ALA A 83 0.62 -8.70 -0.17
CA ALA A 83 -0.13 -7.48 0.10
C ALA A 83 -1.32 -7.73 1.05
N HIS A 84 -2.07 -8.81 0.86
CA HIS A 84 -3.18 -9.20 1.73
C HIS A 84 -2.74 -9.65 3.13
N GLU A 85 -1.54 -10.23 3.26
CA GLU A 85 -0.95 -10.56 4.57
C GLU A 85 -0.53 -9.32 5.38
N ARG A 86 -0.58 -8.12 4.78
CA ARG A 86 -0.36 -6.85 5.45
C ARG A 86 -1.59 -5.95 5.26
N PRO A 87 -2.57 -5.97 6.17
CA PRO A 87 -3.82 -5.30 5.88
C PRO A 87 -3.62 -3.78 5.94
N ALA A 88 -3.84 -3.08 4.82
CA ALA A 88 -3.96 -1.63 4.79
C ALA A 88 -5.03 -1.13 5.79
N SER A 89 -6.10 -1.90 6.02
CA SER A 89 -7.10 -1.61 7.06
C SER A 89 -6.56 -1.76 8.49
N LEU A 90 -5.72 -2.77 8.74
CA LEU A 90 -5.10 -2.98 10.05
C LEU A 90 -4.05 -1.91 10.32
N GLY A 91 -3.27 -1.51 9.31
CA GLY A 91 -2.35 -0.39 9.43
C GLY A 91 -3.06 0.94 9.66
N ILE A 92 -4.14 1.24 8.94
CA ILE A 92 -4.97 2.44 9.17
C ILE A 92 -5.60 2.41 10.57
N ARG A 93 -6.10 1.24 11.01
CA ARG A 93 -6.59 1.06 12.39
C ARG A 93 -5.49 1.28 13.42
N LEU A 94 -4.29 0.75 13.17
CA LEU A 94 -3.12 0.99 14.01
C LEU A 94 -2.83 2.48 14.12
N LEU A 95 -2.83 3.22 13.00
CA LEU A 95 -2.64 4.67 13.01
C LEU A 95 -3.70 5.37 13.86
N GLY A 96 -4.98 4.96 13.75
CA GLY A 96 -6.09 5.51 14.53
C GLY A 96 -5.98 5.22 16.03
N ASP A 97 -5.62 3.99 16.39
CA ASP A 97 -5.45 3.59 17.78
C ASP A 97 -4.21 4.25 18.40
N VAL A 98 -3.12 4.41 17.65
CA VAL A 98 -1.95 5.19 18.06
C VAL A 98 -2.34 6.66 18.29
N ARG A 99 -3.13 7.27 17.40
CA ARG A 99 -3.65 8.63 17.62
C ARG A 99 -4.44 8.73 18.92
N ARG A 100 -5.38 7.80 19.14
CA ARG A 100 -6.21 7.73 20.36
C ARG A 100 -5.35 7.57 21.63
N ILE A 101 -4.33 6.72 21.59
CA ILE A 101 -3.41 6.51 22.72
C ILE A 101 -2.63 7.80 23.02
N LEU A 102 -2.02 8.42 22.01
CA LEU A 102 -1.22 9.64 22.20
C LEU A 102 -2.10 10.82 22.66
N ASP A 103 -3.32 10.92 22.15
CA ASP A 103 -4.31 11.93 22.58
C ASP A 103 -4.74 11.72 24.04
N ARG A 104 -5.06 10.47 24.42
CA ARG A 104 -5.45 10.12 25.80
C ARG A 104 -4.32 10.35 26.80
N LEU A 105 -3.08 10.00 26.44
CA LEU A 105 -1.92 10.21 27.29
C LEU A 105 -1.48 11.68 27.34
N GLY A 106 -1.87 12.49 26.35
CA GLY A 106 -1.47 13.90 26.26
C GLY A 106 0.03 14.08 26.06
N VAL A 107 0.68 13.17 25.33
CA VAL A 107 2.15 13.14 25.16
C VAL A 107 2.58 13.43 23.73
N ASP A 108 3.66 14.18 23.59
CA ASP A 108 4.30 14.47 22.29
C ASP A 108 5.35 13.44 21.88
N ARG A 109 5.62 12.46 22.75
CA ARG A 109 6.60 11.39 22.52
C ARG A 109 6.18 10.15 23.29
N VAL A 110 6.36 8.98 22.68
CA VAL A 110 6.01 7.69 23.27
C VAL A 110 7.16 6.70 23.09
N ARG A 111 7.44 5.90 24.12
CA ARG A 111 8.44 4.82 24.03
C ARG A 111 7.85 3.64 23.29
N SER A 112 8.65 2.90 22.54
CA SER A 112 8.15 1.74 21.79
C SER A 112 7.53 0.66 22.68
N ILE A 113 8.12 0.44 23.87
CA ILE A 113 7.61 -0.52 24.86
C ILE A 113 6.25 -0.07 25.42
N GLU A 114 6.13 1.22 25.70
CA GLU A 114 4.91 1.82 26.22
C GLU A 114 3.80 1.80 25.17
N LEU A 115 4.11 2.17 23.94
CA LEU A 115 3.14 2.10 22.83
C LEU A 115 2.64 0.66 22.60
N LEU A 116 3.52 -0.33 22.65
CA LEU A 116 3.13 -1.74 22.56
C LEU A 116 2.22 -2.16 23.69
N HIS A 117 2.57 -1.78 24.93
CA HIS A 117 1.77 -2.08 26.10
C HIS A 117 0.36 -1.46 25.98
N GLU A 118 0.28 -0.18 25.61
CA GLU A 118 -1.00 0.50 25.45
C GLU A 118 -1.83 -0.10 24.32
N LEU A 119 -1.22 -0.46 23.19
CA LEU A 119 -1.92 -1.12 22.07
C LEU A 119 -2.45 -2.50 22.48
N ILE A 120 -1.61 -3.34 23.07
CA ILE A 120 -2.01 -4.69 23.53
C ILE A 120 -3.12 -4.61 24.59
N GLY A 121 -3.12 -3.55 25.41
CA GLY A 121 -4.14 -3.29 26.42
C GLY A 121 -5.46 -2.73 25.90
N LEU A 122 -5.59 -2.40 24.61
CA LEU A 122 -6.86 -1.97 24.02
C LEU A 122 -7.81 -3.16 23.91
N GLU A 123 -8.87 -3.16 24.73
CA GLU A 123 -9.92 -4.19 24.70
C GLU A 123 -10.68 -4.21 23.36
N ASP A 124 -10.82 -3.03 22.75
CA ASP A 124 -11.44 -2.84 21.45
C ASP A 124 -10.45 -3.06 20.29
N GLY A 125 -9.18 -3.43 20.54
CA GLY A 125 -8.12 -3.59 19.54
C GLY A 125 -7.70 -5.06 19.32
N PRO A 126 -7.25 -5.43 18.11
CA PRO A 126 -6.84 -6.81 17.79
C PRO A 126 -5.36 -7.07 18.18
N TRP A 127 -4.77 -6.22 19.02
CA TRP A 127 -3.32 -6.13 19.19
C TRP A 127 -2.76 -7.17 20.16
N GLY A 128 -3.57 -7.65 21.11
CA GLY A 128 -3.19 -8.70 22.06
C GLY A 128 -3.25 -10.12 21.46
N ASP A 129 -4.05 -10.33 20.42
CA ASP A 129 -4.06 -11.56 19.63
C ASP A 129 -4.46 -11.26 18.19
N LEU A 130 -3.46 -11.16 17.31
CA LEU A 130 -3.67 -10.82 15.91
C LEU A 130 -4.06 -12.06 15.09
N GLY A 131 -5.31 -12.49 15.22
CA GLY A 131 -5.87 -13.60 14.46
C GLY A 131 -5.28 -14.96 14.85
N GLY A 132 -5.12 -15.21 16.16
CA GLY A 132 -4.56 -16.45 16.69
C GLY A 132 -3.03 -16.55 16.60
N LYS A 133 -2.36 -15.47 16.17
CA LYS A 133 -0.90 -15.41 16.04
C LYS A 133 -0.23 -14.81 17.28
N GLY A 134 -1.01 -14.44 18.29
CA GLY A 134 -0.53 -13.82 19.52
C GLY A 134 -0.36 -12.30 19.42
N ALA A 135 0.15 -11.72 20.50
CA ALA A 135 0.32 -10.29 20.64
C ALA A 135 1.31 -9.71 19.62
N ILE A 136 1.05 -8.48 19.19
CA ILE A 136 1.97 -7.75 18.31
C ILE A 136 3.30 -7.46 19.02
N ASP A 137 4.37 -7.32 18.23
CA ASP A 137 5.70 -7.02 18.72
C ASP A 137 6.28 -5.75 18.07
N SER A 138 7.49 -5.37 18.50
CA SER A 138 8.18 -4.20 17.91
C SER A 138 8.44 -4.36 16.40
N ARG A 139 8.59 -5.59 15.91
CA ARG A 139 8.81 -5.84 14.47
C ARG A 139 7.54 -5.61 13.67
N PHE A 140 6.38 -5.97 14.23
CA PHE A 140 5.09 -5.66 13.64
C PHE A 140 4.92 -4.15 13.48
N LEU A 141 5.13 -3.37 14.55
CA LEU A 141 5.02 -1.91 14.47
C LEU A 141 5.97 -1.33 13.43
N GLY A 142 7.24 -1.73 13.45
CA GLY A 142 8.24 -1.23 12.49
C GLY A 142 7.85 -1.50 11.03
N ARG A 143 7.44 -2.73 10.70
CA ARG A 143 7.02 -3.08 9.34
C ARG A 143 5.75 -2.36 8.90
N THR A 144 4.77 -2.22 9.80
CA THR A 144 3.51 -1.55 9.47
C THR A 144 3.74 -0.05 9.29
N PHE A 145 4.47 0.60 10.19
CA PHE A 145 4.78 2.03 10.13
C PHE A 145 5.62 2.42 8.92
N ASP A 146 6.58 1.58 8.51
CA ASP A 146 7.34 1.77 7.26
C ASP A 146 6.42 1.88 6.03
N GLY A 147 5.37 1.06 5.97
CA GLY A 147 4.36 1.12 4.91
C GLY A 147 3.55 2.43 4.83
N TYR A 148 3.59 3.26 5.87
CA TYR A 148 2.97 4.59 5.92
C TYR A 148 3.98 5.73 5.94
N GLY A 149 5.27 5.46 5.71
CA GLY A 149 6.32 6.48 5.70
C GLY A 149 6.71 7.01 7.09
N ILE A 150 6.33 6.32 8.16
CA ILE A 150 6.70 6.70 9.53
C ILE A 150 8.12 6.19 9.81
N PRO A 151 9.04 7.03 10.35
CA PRO A 151 10.40 6.60 10.64
C PRO A 151 10.45 5.44 11.63
N ALA A 152 11.49 4.63 11.53
CA ALA A 152 11.77 3.60 12.54
C ALA A 152 11.95 4.24 13.93
N ALA A 153 11.64 3.47 14.98
CA ALA A 153 11.83 3.92 16.36
C ALA A 153 13.26 4.45 16.58
N HIS A 154 13.36 5.68 17.07
CA HIS A 154 14.64 6.37 17.23
C HIS A 154 14.87 6.79 18.68
N ALA A 155 16.12 7.15 18.98
CA ALA A 155 16.53 7.46 20.33
C ALA A 155 16.00 8.84 20.73
N ILE A 156 15.13 8.87 21.75
CA ILE A 156 14.48 10.08 22.26
C ILE A 156 14.80 10.20 23.75
N ARG A 157 15.03 11.43 24.23
CA ARG A 157 15.19 11.72 25.67
C ARG A 157 13.82 11.81 26.35
N PHE A 158 13.59 10.98 27.37
CA PHE A 158 12.39 10.91 28.21
C PHE A 158 12.73 11.30 29.65
N GLY A 159 12.81 12.61 29.91
CA GLY A 159 13.02 13.15 31.25
C GLY A 159 14.23 12.59 32.02
N PRO A 160 14.39 12.95 33.30
CA PRO A 160 15.50 12.49 34.13
C PRO A 160 15.37 11.03 34.58
N SER A 161 14.13 10.54 34.77
CA SER A 161 13.85 9.21 35.34
C SER A 161 13.98 8.07 34.33
N ILE A 162 13.70 8.30 33.06
CA ILE A 162 13.75 7.27 32.02
C ILE A 162 15.02 7.38 31.17
N GLY A 163 15.57 8.59 31.01
CA GLY A 163 16.78 8.78 30.22
C GLY A 163 16.51 8.70 28.72
N VAL A 164 17.35 7.99 27.95
CA VAL A 164 17.16 7.84 26.49
C VAL A 164 16.56 6.49 26.19
N ALA A 165 15.51 6.46 25.39
CA ALA A 165 14.85 5.22 24.96
C ALA A 165 14.42 5.29 23.49
N LYS A 166 14.15 4.13 22.89
CA LYS A 166 13.58 4.02 21.55
C LYS A 166 12.09 4.37 21.57
N GLY A 167 11.66 5.17 20.60
CA GLY A 167 10.28 5.62 20.51
C GLY A 167 10.01 6.45 19.26
N TRP A 168 8.87 7.15 19.29
CA TRP A 168 8.43 8.06 18.25
C TRP A 168 7.99 9.38 18.86
N HIS A 169 8.17 10.45 18.10
CA HIS A 169 7.51 11.72 18.34
C HIS A 169 6.11 11.70 17.73
N ARG A 170 5.19 12.45 18.32
CA ARG A 170 3.85 12.66 17.75
C ARG A 170 3.90 13.19 16.32
N VAL A 171 4.87 14.07 16.04
CA VAL A 171 5.07 14.66 14.70
C VAL A 171 5.43 13.63 13.63
N ASP A 172 5.99 12.48 14.01
CA ASP A 172 6.31 11.39 13.07
C ASP A 172 5.04 10.81 12.42
N PHE A 173 3.88 10.95 13.09
CA PHE A 173 2.60 10.44 12.63
C PHE A 173 1.72 11.50 11.96
N ALA A 174 2.14 12.77 11.94
CA ALA A 174 1.29 13.87 11.50
C ALA A 174 0.85 13.73 10.03
N ASP A 175 1.80 13.49 9.12
CA ASP A 175 1.53 13.27 7.69
C ASP A 175 0.61 12.06 7.43
N PRO A 176 0.90 10.85 7.95
CA PRO A 176 0.03 9.71 7.73
C PRO A 176 -1.34 9.86 8.41
N TRP A 177 -1.45 10.56 9.54
CA TRP A 177 -2.77 10.87 10.11
C TRP A 177 -3.58 11.80 9.22
N ASP A 178 -2.98 12.86 8.66
CA ASP A 178 -3.67 13.75 7.73
C ASP A 178 -4.13 12.99 6.47
N ARG A 179 -3.26 12.14 5.93
CA ARG A 179 -3.51 11.39 4.70
C ARG A 179 -4.51 10.24 4.86
N TYR A 180 -4.45 9.50 5.96
CA TYR A 180 -5.18 8.24 6.12
C TYR A 180 -6.30 8.30 7.17
N LEU A 181 -6.34 9.34 8.01
CA LEU A 181 -7.39 9.55 9.01
C LEU A 181 -8.08 10.92 8.82
N PRO A 182 -8.63 11.22 7.61
CA PRO A 182 -9.32 12.48 7.39
C PRO A 182 -10.53 12.60 8.33
N GLU A 183 -10.70 13.77 8.94
CA GLU A 183 -11.90 14.09 9.71
C GLU A 183 -13.10 13.97 8.76
N GLN A 184 -13.96 12.97 9.01
CA GLN A 184 -15.16 12.79 8.20
C GLN A 184 -15.99 14.08 8.27
N PRO A 185 -16.30 14.75 7.16
CA PRO A 185 -17.25 15.85 7.20
C PRO A 185 -18.57 15.28 7.73
N SER A 186 -19.05 15.84 8.84
CA SER A 186 -20.36 15.50 9.39
C SER A 186 -21.40 15.61 8.27
N PRO A 187 -22.35 14.66 8.14
CA PRO A 187 -23.31 14.69 7.04
C PRO A 187 -24.12 16.00 7.13
N THR A 188 -23.83 16.91 6.21
CA THR A 188 -24.61 18.12 6.01
C THR A 188 -25.98 17.68 5.51
N VAL A 189 -26.99 17.82 6.37
CA VAL A 189 -28.40 17.70 6.02
C VAL A 189 -28.68 18.53 4.76
N LEU A 190 -28.87 17.85 3.63
CA LEU A 190 -29.36 18.45 2.40
C LEU A 190 -30.80 18.92 2.65
N THR A 191 -30.97 20.22 2.87
CA THR A 191 -32.28 20.86 2.83
C THR A 191 -32.72 20.94 1.37
N ASP A 192 -33.75 20.17 1.08
CA ASP A 192 -34.39 20.01 -0.21
C ASP A 192 -34.94 21.35 -0.73
N LYS A 193 -34.29 21.95 -1.73
CA LYS A 193 -34.83 23.12 -2.44
C LYS A 193 -35.82 22.63 -3.50
N LYS A 194 -37.12 22.67 -3.16
CA LYS A 194 -38.22 22.51 -4.13
C LYS A 194 -38.06 23.47 -5.31
N SER A 195 -37.87 22.90 -6.51
CA SER A 195 -38.09 23.56 -7.78
C SER A 195 -39.57 23.93 -7.93
N THR A 196 -39.86 25.22 -8.17
CA THR A 196 -41.14 25.65 -8.76
C THR A 196 -40.87 26.09 -10.19
N LYS A 197 -41.35 25.26 -11.12
CA LYS A 197 -41.32 25.50 -12.57
C LYS A 197 -42.52 26.36 -12.95
N LYS A 198 -42.25 27.40 -13.77
CA LYS A 198 -43.21 28.30 -14.42
C LYS A 198 -44.34 27.57 -15.15
N GLU A 199 -45.55 28.12 -15.10
CA GLU A 199 -46.52 27.97 -16.19
C GLU A 199 -47.41 29.22 -16.40
N LYS A 200 -47.35 29.73 -17.64
CA LYS A 200 -48.32 30.48 -18.47
C LYS A 200 -49.22 31.58 -17.87
N LYS A 201 -49.09 32.79 -18.44
CA LYS A 201 -50.11 33.35 -19.35
C LYS A 201 -49.45 34.30 -20.36
#